data_AF-A0A3M1N418-F1
#
_entry.id   AF-A0A3M1N418-F1
#
_cell.length_a   1.000
_cell.length_b   1.000
_cell.length_c   1.000
_cell.angle_alpha   90.00
_cell.angle_beta   90.00
_cell.angle_gamma   90.00
#
_symmetry.space_group_name_H-M   'P 1'
#
loop_
_entity.id
_entity.type
_entity.pdbx_description
1 polymer ?
#
loop_
_entity_poly.entity_id
_entity_poly.type
_entity_poly.pdbx_seq_one_letter_code
_entity_poly.pdbx_strand_id
1 'polypeptide(L)'
;DIGGLDEQITAIRDAIELPYVYRHLFDEFQLNRPKGILLYGPPGCGKTLIAKAVANSLTLSIREYLSRLAQLIEIYLSLRANPQDAQALAAFRQLRGAEAVPNLFEIAEELRLNNVDLDDPKASLMRINEVLRRKDGIRSYFLNVKGPELLNKYVGETESRIRKIFEDAKARATFYTPVVIFFDEMEALFRTRGSGRSSDVETTIVPQFLAEMDGVEGSENVIIIGASNRSDMIDPAILRPGRLDVKIKINRPTQEAALQIMALYLTPNLPLSDADLPQAPQSYGRNVTFKAATARHCIELFGAALPEEKREALLKAVPEKHDIRKALDPHEPQGAALRALAQADPEVQALLAELAYREQLAEALIVETLKILYSATSRLETSVRTQNGADERLVFPLRDFASGAVLMSLVSRAKKTALKRQIALSNSRVGITLSDLRAALAEEFRENAEQFVAHWMNENIGVGAVRQGDVRAVKVFLEALEEDPWGIEKRKPYRAAQPHSQPST
;
A
#
# COMPACT_ATOMS: atom_id res chain seq x y z
N ASP A 1 2.72 0.36 6.50
CA ASP A 1 1.77 1.50 6.43
C ASP A 1 0.62 1.27 5.45
N ILE A 2 0.47 0.07 4.90
CA ILE A 2 -0.54 -0.28 3.91
C ILE A 2 -1.19 -1.57 4.41
N GLY A 3 -2.53 -1.64 4.35
CA GLY A 3 -3.29 -2.84 4.70
C GLY A 3 -4.04 -3.36 3.48
N GLY A 4 -4.15 -4.69 3.35
CA GLY A 4 -5.02 -5.35 2.39
C GLY A 4 -4.57 -5.32 0.93
N LEU A 5 -3.29 -5.06 0.67
CA LEU A 5 -2.71 -5.00 -0.68
C LEU A 5 -1.49 -5.93 -0.86
N ASP A 6 -1.41 -7.03 -0.10
CA ASP A 6 -0.25 -7.92 -0.08
C ASP A 6 0.03 -8.55 -1.46
N GLU A 7 -1.02 -8.97 -2.18
CA GLU A 7 -0.91 -9.52 -3.54
C GLU A 7 -0.33 -8.50 -4.52
N GLN A 8 -0.82 -7.26 -4.48
CA GLN A 8 -0.36 -6.20 -5.38
C GLN A 8 1.06 -5.77 -5.02
N ILE A 9 1.42 -5.73 -3.73
CA ILE A 9 2.79 -5.44 -3.29
C ILE A 9 3.74 -6.50 -3.82
N THR A 10 3.39 -7.78 -3.69
CA THR A 10 4.19 -8.89 -4.22
C THR A 10 4.31 -8.80 -5.74
N ALA A 11 3.21 -8.57 -6.46
CA ALA A 11 3.25 -8.42 -7.92
C ALA A 11 4.15 -7.26 -8.39
N ILE A 12 4.10 -6.09 -7.72
CA ILE A 12 4.99 -4.97 -8.06
C ILE A 12 6.44 -5.32 -7.71
N ARG A 13 6.68 -5.95 -6.55
CA ARG A 13 8.02 -6.39 -6.15
C ARG A 13 8.59 -7.37 -7.15
N ASP A 14 7.87 -8.42 -7.52
CA ASP A 14 8.34 -9.43 -8.47
C ASP A 14 8.64 -8.79 -9.83
N ALA A 15 7.81 -7.85 -10.28
CA ALA A 15 8.01 -7.12 -11.53
C ALA A 15 9.26 -6.21 -11.51
N ILE A 16 9.72 -5.74 -10.35
CA ILE A 16 10.86 -4.80 -10.26
C ILE A 16 12.14 -5.50 -9.78
N GLU A 17 12.01 -6.35 -8.77
CA GLU A 17 13.11 -6.97 -8.05
C GLU A 17 13.70 -8.16 -8.82
N LEU A 18 12.87 -9.03 -9.40
CA LEU A 18 13.37 -10.19 -10.14
C LEU A 18 14.24 -9.80 -11.35
N PRO A 19 13.82 -8.85 -12.22
CA PRO A 19 14.64 -8.41 -13.35
C PRO A 19 15.92 -7.69 -12.93
N TYR A 20 15.93 -7.09 -11.74
CA TYR A 20 17.09 -6.39 -11.21
C TYR A 20 18.11 -7.35 -10.60
N VAL A 21 17.66 -8.28 -9.76
CA VAL A 21 18.51 -9.23 -9.03
C VAL A 21 18.99 -10.37 -9.94
N TYR A 22 18.13 -10.90 -10.79
CA TYR A 22 18.42 -12.09 -11.62
C TYR A 22 18.65 -11.72 -13.09
N ARG A 23 19.39 -10.65 -13.34
CA ARG A 23 19.62 -10.12 -14.69
C ARG A 23 20.11 -11.18 -15.67
N HIS A 24 21.12 -11.95 -15.28
CA HIS A 24 21.70 -13.00 -16.10
C HIS A 24 20.68 -14.08 -16.52
N LEU A 25 19.74 -14.45 -15.64
CA LEU A 25 18.69 -15.41 -15.98
C LEU A 25 17.71 -14.81 -17.00
N PHE A 26 17.36 -13.52 -16.88
CA PHE A 26 16.52 -12.88 -17.88
C PHE A 26 17.19 -12.87 -19.27
N ASP A 27 18.49 -12.60 -19.32
CA ASP A 27 19.25 -12.60 -20.57
C ASP A 27 19.39 -14.02 -21.17
N GLU A 28 19.69 -15.02 -20.33
CA GLU A 28 19.81 -16.44 -20.72
C GLU A 28 18.49 -16.99 -21.29
N PHE A 29 17.38 -16.71 -20.60
CA PHE A 29 16.04 -17.15 -21.02
C PHE A 29 15.41 -16.21 -22.08
N GLN A 30 16.12 -15.17 -22.54
CA GLN A 30 15.65 -14.19 -23.52
C GLN A 30 14.33 -13.53 -23.11
N LEU A 31 14.17 -13.26 -21.82
CA LEU A 31 12.99 -12.63 -21.24
C LEU A 31 13.10 -11.11 -21.29
N ASN A 32 12.01 -10.46 -21.71
CA ASN A 32 11.90 -9.02 -21.61
C ASN A 32 11.82 -8.61 -20.15
N ARG A 33 12.62 -7.60 -19.79
CA ARG A 33 12.59 -7.00 -18.45
C ARG A 33 11.49 -5.92 -18.46
N PRO A 34 10.44 -6.04 -17.62
CA PRO A 34 9.41 -5.03 -17.54
C PRO A 34 10.00 -3.70 -17.07
N LYS A 35 9.73 -2.63 -17.84
CA LYS A 35 10.25 -1.28 -17.53
C LYS A 35 9.16 -0.36 -17.01
N GLY A 36 7.90 -0.70 -17.25
CA GLY A 36 6.78 0.15 -16.93
C GLY A 36 5.64 -0.60 -16.25
N ILE A 37 5.22 -0.08 -15.11
CA ILE A 37 4.10 -0.62 -14.34
C ILE A 37 2.97 0.40 -14.34
N LEU A 38 1.77 0.00 -14.73
CA LEU A 38 0.55 0.78 -14.56
C LEU A 38 -0.25 0.26 -13.36
N LEU A 39 -0.37 1.10 -12.33
CA LEU A 39 -1.29 0.95 -11.23
C LEU A 39 -2.62 1.62 -11.60
N TYR A 40 -3.71 0.86 -11.67
CA TYR A 40 -5.01 1.42 -12.02
C TYR A 40 -6.14 0.91 -11.14
N GLY A 41 -7.20 1.71 -11.01
CA GLY A 41 -8.39 1.35 -10.24
C GLY A 41 -8.96 2.54 -9.45
N PRO A 42 -9.93 2.31 -8.55
CA PRO A 42 -10.67 3.38 -7.89
C PRO A 42 -9.78 4.32 -7.04
N PRO A 43 -10.17 5.59 -6.87
CA PRO A 43 -9.47 6.58 -6.07
C PRO A 43 -9.52 6.19 -4.59
N GLY A 44 -8.55 6.70 -3.83
CA GLY A 44 -8.47 6.44 -2.39
C GLY A 44 -8.12 5.01 -2.01
N CYS A 45 -7.81 4.12 -2.96
CA CYS A 45 -7.43 2.72 -2.70
C CYS A 45 -5.92 2.49 -2.55
N GLY A 46 -5.10 3.56 -2.49
CA GLY A 46 -3.69 3.44 -2.09
C GLY A 46 -2.67 3.32 -3.23
N LYS A 47 -3.01 3.64 -4.49
CA LYS A 47 -2.07 3.64 -5.64
C LYS A 47 -0.77 4.44 -5.40
N THR A 48 -0.90 5.65 -4.85
CA THR A 48 0.26 6.48 -4.50
C THR A 48 1.02 5.93 -3.29
N LEU A 49 0.32 5.33 -2.33
CA LEU A 49 0.94 4.76 -1.13
C LEU A 49 1.75 3.51 -1.46
N ILE A 50 1.22 2.61 -2.27
CA ILE A 50 1.89 1.37 -2.67
C ILE A 50 3.14 1.67 -3.50
N ALA A 51 3.09 2.63 -4.44
CA ALA A 51 4.28 3.01 -5.22
C ALA A 51 5.42 3.52 -4.32
N LYS A 52 5.12 4.38 -3.34
CA LYS A 52 6.10 4.87 -2.37
C LYS A 52 6.64 3.76 -1.46
N ALA A 53 5.78 2.86 -1.00
CA ALA A 53 6.18 1.75 -0.14
C ALA A 53 7.06 0.75 -0.89
N VAL A 54 6.74 0.45 -2.14
CA VAL A 54 7.56 -0.40 -3.02
C VAL A 54 8.92 0.24 -3.24
N ALA A 55 9.01 1.54 -3.56
CA ALA A 55 10.29 2.21 -3.75
C ALA A 55 11.19 2.12 -2.50
N ASN A 56 10.62 2.34 -1.31
CA ASN A 56 11.34 2.16 -0.05
C ASN A 56 11.75 0.70 0.20
N SER A 57 10.89 -0.26 -0.12
CA SER A 57 11.19 -1.69 0.02
C SER A 57 12.30 -2.14 -0.93
N LEU A 58 12.24 -1.69 -2.18
CA LEU A 58 13.23 -1.99 -3.22
C LEU A 58 14.60 -1.47 -2.80
N THR A 59 14.65 -0.26 -2.25
CA THR A 59 15.85 0.32 -1.68
C THR A 59 16.54 -0.61 -0.66
N LEU A 60 15.76 -1.23 0.22
CA LEU A 60 16.27 -2.15 1.25
C LEU A 60 16.78 -3.46 0.64
N SER A 61 16.00 -4.08 -0.25
CA SER A 61 16.41 -5.34 -0.92
C SER A 61 17.70 -5.14 -1.72
N ILE A 62 17.78 -4.05 -2.49
CA ILE A 62 18.97 -3.76 -3.31
C ILE A 62 20.17 -3.48 -2.43
N ARG A 63 20.01 -2.79 -1.31
CA ARG A 63 21.09 -2.61 -0.35
C ARG A 63 21.61 -3.95 0.15
N GLU A 64 20.72 -4.85 0.50
CA GLU A 64 21.08 -6.18 0.99
C GLU A 64 21.81 -6.99 -0.10
N TYR A 65 21.29 -6.95 -1.33
CA TYR A 65 21.94 -7.55 -2.50
C TYR A 65 23.34 -6.99 -2.75
N LEU A 66 23.51 -5.67 -2.77
CA LEU A 66 24.81 -5.03 -2.97
C LEU A 66 25.79 -5.30 -1.83
N SER A 67 25.30 -5.36 -0.58
CA SER A 67 26.13 -5.77 0.56
C SER A 67 26.60 -7.22 0.44
N ARG A 68 25.73 -8.14 0.03
CA ARG A 68 26.12 -9.55 -0.23
C ARG A 68 27.13 -9.64 -1.37
N LEU A 69 26.92 -8.90 -2.45
CA LEU A 69 27.82 -8.88 -3.60
C LEU A 69 29.20 -8.29 -3.24
N ALA A 70 29.25 -7.21 -2.46
CA ALA A 70 30.49 -6.65 -1.94
C ALA A 70 31.26 -7.66 -1.07
N GLN A 71 30.57 -8.34 -0.15
CA GLN A 71 31.15 -9.40 0.68
C GLN A 71 31.71 -10.54 -0.19
N LEU A 72 30.98 -10.94 -1.25
CA LEU A 72 31.45 -11.98 -2.16
C LEU A 72 32.71 -11.58 -2.92
N ILE A 73 32.83 -10.30 -3.35
CA ILE A 73 34.05 -9.78 -3.97
C ILE A 73 35.22 -9.80 -2.99
N GLU A 74 35.00 -9.40 -1.73
CA GLU A 74 36.04 -9.44 -0.69
C GLU A 74 36.52 -10.87 -0.43
N ILE A 75 35.59 -11.82 -0.30
CA ILE A 75 35.89 -13.25 -0.17
C ILE A 75 36.70 -13.75 -1.38
N TYR A 76 36.27 -13.43 -2.60
CA TYR A 76 36.97 -13.82 -3.82
C TYR A 76 38.41 -13.29 -3.84
N LEU A 77 38.62 -12.02 -3.51
CA LEU A 77 39.93 -11.38 -3.43
C LEU A 77 40.83 -12.05 -2.39
N SER A 78 40.31 -12.32 -1.19
CA SER A 78 41.04 -12.98 -0.12
C SER A 78 41.42 -14.41 -0.48
N LEU A 79 40.48 -15.21 -0.99
CA LEU A 79 40.73 -16.61 -1.36
C LEU A 79 41.65 -16.75 -2.58
N ARG A 80 41.58 -15.80 -3.54
CA ARG A 80 42.50 -15.74 -4.68
C ARG A 80 43.94 -15.47 -4.22
N ALA A 81 44.13 -14.66 -3.18
CA ALA A 81 45.44 -14.35 -2.61
C ALA A 81 45.95 -15.46 -1.67
N ASN A 82 45.06 -16.02 -0.84
CA ASN A 82 45.36 -17.10 0.10
C ASN A 82 44.17 -18.08 0.21
N PRO A 83 44.25 -19.26 -0.41
CA PRO A 83 43.17 -20.26 -0.37
C PRO A 83 42.83 -20.79 1.03
N GLN A 84 43.71 -20.62 2.02
CA GLN A 84 43.51 -21.08 3.40
C GLN A 84 43.12 -19.96 4.38
N ASP A 85 42.73 -18.78 3.88
CA ASP A 85 42.28 -17.68 4.75
C ASP A 85 41.05 -18.08 5.58
N ALA A 86 41.28 -18.31 6.89
CA ALA A 86 40.25 -18.76 7.81
C ALA A 86 39.09 -17.76 7.96
N GLN A 87 39.36 -16.45 7.83
CA GLN A 87 38.30 -15.43 7.92
C GLN A 87 37.42 -15.44 6.67
N ALA A 88 38.03 -15.53 5.49
CA ALA A 88 37.29 -15.61 4.23
C ALA A 88 36.46 -16.91 4.12
N LEU A 89 37.02 -18.05 4.56
CA LEU A 89 36.31 -19.33 4.61
C LEU A 89 35.13 -19.28 5.60
N ALA A 90 35.29 -18.64 6.76
CA ALA A 90 34.22 -18.46 7.73
C ALA A 90 33.11 -17.54 7.18
N ALA A 91 33.48 -16.41 6.57
CA ALA A 91 32.54 -15.49 5.95
C ALA A 91 31.75 -16.14 4.79
N PHE A 92 32.40 -16.96 3.97
CA PHE A 92 31.74 -17.71 2.90
C PHE A 92 30.71 -18.70 3.45
N ARG A 93 31.05 -19.45 4.50
CA ARG A 93 30.10 -20.37 5.16
C ARG A 93 28.94 -19.63 5.82
N GLN A 94 29.17 -18.43 6.33
CA GLN A 94 28.08 -17.60 6.85
C GLN A 94 27.13 -17.15 5.72
N LEU A 95 27.66 -16.86 4.53
CA LEU A 95 26.89 -16.37 3.39
C LEU A 95 26.13 -17.49 2.66
N ARG A 96 26.73 -18.68 2.50
CA ARG A 96 26.19 -19.81 1.71
C ARG A 96 25.71 -21.02 2.53
N GLY A 97 25.91 -21.02 3.85
CA GLY A 97 25.56 -22.11 4.75
C GLY A 97 26.79 -22.82 5.33
N ALA A 98 26.64 -23.41 6.51
CA ALA A 98 27.75 -23.94 7.32
C ALA A 98 28.58 -25.04 6.61
N GLU A 99 27.94 -25.82 5.74
CA GLU A 99 28.57 -26.91 4.99
C GLU A 99 29.11 -26.48 3.60
N ALA A 100 28.92 -25.21 3.21
CA ALA A 100 29.34 -24.74 1.89
C ALA A 100 30.87 -24.70 1.77
N VAL A 101 31.38 -25.29 0.70
CA VAL A 101 32.81 -25.28 0.34
C VAL A 101 33.01 -24.26 -0.79
N PRO A 102 33.89 -23.27 -0.63
CA PRO A 102 34.10 -22.26 -1.67
C PRO A 102 34.85 -22.84 -2.87
N ASN A 103 34.26 -22.64 -4.05
CA ASN A 103 34.90 -22.89 -5.34
C ASN A 103 35.16 -21.55 -6.03
N LEU A 104 36.45 -21.19 -6.21
CA LEU A 104 36.85 -19.93 -6.82
C LEU A 104 36.30 -19.74 -8.24
N PHE A 105 36.14 -20.83 -9.01
CA PHE A 105 35.57 -20.76 -10.35
C PHE A 105 34.09 -20.39 -10.32
N GLU A 106 33.31 -21.05 -9.45
CA GLU A 106 31.88 -20.77 -9.28
C GLU A 106 31.64 -19.35 -8.76
N ILE A 107 32.47 -18.89 -7.80
CA ILE A 107 32.40 -17.52 -7.29
C ILE A 107 32.75 -16.52 -8.41
N ALA A 108 33.79 -16.79 -9.21
CA ALA A 108 34.16 -15.93 -10.33
C ALA A 108 33.04 -15.84 -11.39
N GLU A 109 32.41 -16.96 -11.74
CA GLU A 109 31.26 -16.98 -12.64
C GLU A 109 30.08 -16.18 -12.07
N GLU A 110 29.72 -16.38 -10.80
CA GLU A 110 28.66 -15.60 -10.15
C GLU A 110 28.96 -14.09 -10.16
N LEU A 111 30.21 -13.69 -9.90
CA LEU A 111 30.62 -12.29 -9.97
C LEU A 111 30.51 -11.74 -11.41
N ARG A 112 30.92 -12.50 -12.43
CA ARG A 112 30.76 -12.11 -13.83
C ARG A 112 29.29 -11.93 -14.22
N LEU A 113 28.43 -12.86 -13.83
CA LEU A 113 26.99 -12.80 -14.11
C LEU A 113 26.32 -11.56 -13.49
N ASN A 114 26.90 -11.01 -12.42
CA ASN A 114 26.46 -9.78 -11.79
C ASN A 114 27.25 -8.53 -12.24
N ASN A 115 27.92 -8.62 -13.41
CA ASN A 115 28.66 -7.55 -14.08
C ASN A 115 29.82 -6.96 -13.24
N VAL A 116 30.43 -7.79 -12.40
CA VAL A 116 31.67 -7.45 -11.70
C VAL A 116 32.82 -7.65 -12.66
N ASP A 117 33.57 -6.59 -12.91
CA ASP A 117 34.83 -6.67 -13.64
C ASP A 117 35.85 -7.47 -12.81
N LEU A 118 36.23 -8.65 -13.31
CA LEU A 118 37.20 -9.53 -12.66
C LEU A 118 38.66 -9.21 -13.01
N ASP A 119 38.90 -8.36 -14.01
CA ASP A 119 40.23 -7.84 -14.30
C ASP A 119 40.60 -6.78 -13.24
N ASP A 120 39.62 -5.98 -12.82
CA ASP A 120 39.72 -5.08 -11.64
C ASP A 120 38.53 -5.22 -10.65
N PRO A 121 38.53 -6.30 -9.84
CA PRO A 121 37.49 -6.52 -8.84
C PRO A 121 37.52 -5.46 -7.73
N LYS A 122 38.67 -4.81 -7.49
CA LYS A 122 38.80 -3.75 -6.48
C LYS A 122 38.08 -2.48 -6.93
N ALA A 123 38.16 -2.11 -8.20
CA ALA A 123 37.38 -0.98 -8.73
C ALA A 123 35.87 -1.24 -8.67
N SER A 124 35.43 -2.47 -8.93
CA SER A 124 34.03 -2.86 -8.77
C SER A 124 33.58 -2.76 -7.31
N LEU A 125 34.38 -3.31 -6.38
CA LEU A 125 34.14 -3.19 -4.94
C LEU A 125 34.09 -1.73 -4.47
N MET A 126 34.98 -0.88 -4.98
CA MET A 126 35.00 0.55 -4.66
C MET A 126 33.71 1.25 -5.11
N ARG A 127 33.23 0.99 -6.34
CA ARG A 127 31.96 1.54 -6.86
C ARG A 127 30.77 1.11 -6.00
N ILE A 128 30.70 -0.16 -5.62
CA ILE A 128 29.62 -0.70 -4.77
C ILE A 128 29.68 -0.08 -3.37
N ASN A 129 30.88 0.01 -2.78
CA ASN A 129 31.08 0.61 -1.47
C ASN A 129 30.78 2.11 -1.47
N GLU A 130 31.06 2.84 -2.56
CA GLU A 130 30.64 4.24 -2.69
C GLU A 130 29.12 4.36 -2.63
N VAL A 131 28.40 3.51 -3.36
CA VAL A 131 26.93 3.46 -3.35
C VAL A 131 26.39 3.11 -1.95
N LEU A 132 27.01 2.13 -1.26
CA LEU A 132 26.63 1.72 0.10
C LEU A 132 26.93 2.78 1.18
N ARG A 133 27.99 3.59 1.01
CA ARG A 133 28.48 4.57 2.00
C ARG A 133 27.86 5.95 1.90
N ARG A 134 27.08 6.26 0.85
CA ARG A 134 26.41 7.56 0.71
C ARG A 134 25.57 7.85 1.98
N LYS A 135 25.80 9.02 2.60
CA LYS A 135 25.14 9.46 3.85
C LYS A 135 23.61 9.51 3.74
N ASP A 136 23.08 9.66 2.54
CA ASP A 136 21.63 9.62 2.26
C ASP A 136 21.04 8.20 2.26
N GLY A 137 21.90 7.18 2.39
CA GLY A 137 21.62 5.76 2.13
C GLY A 137 21.65 5.46 0.63
N ILE A 138 21.71 4.18 0.27
CA ILE A 138 21.10 3.74 -1.00
C ILE A 138 19.65 4.22 -0.87
N ARG A 139 19.24 5.19 -1.67
CA ARG A 139 17.83 5.47 -1.93
C ARG A 139 17.68 5.14 -3.39
N SER A 140 16.80 4.19 -3.73
CA SER A 140 16.25 4.18 -5.08
C SER A 140 15.76 5.60 -5.33
N TYR A 141 16.28 6.27 -6.36
CA TYR A 141 15.87 7.66 -6.61
C TYR A 141 14.40 7.62 -7.01
N PHE A 142 13.51 8.04 -6.10
CA PHE A 142 12.08 8.09 -6.33
C PHE A 142 11.70 9.49 -6.79
N LEU A 143 11.47 9.63 -8.10
CA LEU A 143 11.01 10.88 -8.71
C LEU A 143 9.48 10.85 -8.77
N ASN A 144 8.83 11.58 -7.87
CA ASN A 144 7.38 11.72 -7.88
C ASN A 144 6.96 12.90 -8.75
N VAL A 145 6.13 12.63 -9.75
CA VAL A 145 5.61 13.60 -10.71
C VAL A 145 4.09 13.46 -10.73
N LYS A 146 3.36 14.53 -10.45
CA LYS A 146 1.89 14.51 -10.58
C LYS A 146 1.45 15.05 -11.93
N GLY A 147 0.47 14.41 -12.54
CA GLY A 147 -0.12 14.81 -13.81
C GLY A 147 -0.45 16.31 -13.88
N PRO A 148 -1.21 16.86 -12.91
CA PRO A 148 -1.53 18.30 -12.88
C PRO A 148 -0.33 19.23 -12.70
N GLU A 149 0.77 18.79 -12.07
CA GLU A 149 1.97 19.62 -11.87
C GLU A 149 2.76 19.85 -13.16
N LEU A 150 2.53 19.01 -14.17
CA LEU A 150 3.09 19.16 -15.51
C LEU A 150 2.21 20.02 -16.43
N LEU A 151 0.94 20.24 -16.08
CA LEU A 151 0.00 21.09 -16.83
C LEU A 151 0.21 22.57 -16.46
N ASN A 152 1.12 23.24 -17.17
CA ASN A 152 1.24 24.70 -17.10
C ASN A 152 0.48 25.37 -18.26
N LYS A 153 0.11 26.64 -18.08
CA LYS A 153 -0.59 27.45 -19.11
C LYS A 153 0.27 27.78 -20.34
N TYR A 154 1.56 27.45 -20.32
CA TYR A 154 2.52 27.80 -21.39
C TYR A 154 2.87 26.57 -22.23
N VAL A 155 2.59 26.66 -23.54
CA VAL A 155 2.88 25.63 -24.54
C VAL A 155 4.40 25.36 -24.58
N GLY A 156 4.81 24.09 -24.58
CA GLY A 156 6.22 23.65 -24.68
C GLY A 156 6.98 23.52 -23.36
N GLU A 157 6.52 24.15 -22.27
CA GLU A 157 7.15 23.99 -20.95
C GLU A 157 6.96 22.56 -20.40
N THR A 158 5.78 21.98 -20.62
CA THR A 158 5.44 20.61 -20.21
C THR A 158 6.34 19.57 -20.88
N GLU A 159 6.63 19.71 -22.17
CA GLU A 159 7.52 18.81 -22.92
C GLU A 159 8.96 18.89 -22.39
N SER A 160 9.45 20.11 -22.18
CA SER A 160 10.78 20.36 -21.62
C SER A 160 10.92 19.76 -20.20
N ARG A 161 9.86 19.86 -19.38
CA ARG A 161 9.83 19.23 -18.05
C ARG A 161 9.90 17.71 -18.14
N ILE A 162 9.12 17.09 -19.04
CA ILE A 162 9.16 15.64 -19.24
C ILE A 162 10.57 15.21 -19.65
N ARG A 163 11.16 15.86 -20.65
CA ARG A 163 12.54 15.57 -21.09
C ARG A 163 13.53 15.67 -19.94
N LYS A 164 13.48 16.77 -19.17
CA LYS A 164 14.36 17.00 -18.03
C LYS A 164 14.22 15.91 -16.94
N ILE A 165 13.00 15.46 -16.65
CA ILE A 165 12.76 14.37 -15.69
C ILE A 165 13.46 13.08 -16.14
N PHE A 166 13.35 12.74 -17.43
CA PHE A 166 13.99 11.56 -18.00
C PHE A 166 15.52 11.70 -18.10
N GLU A 167 16.03 12.86 -18.46
CA GLU A 167 17.48 13.16 -18.45
C GLU A 167 18.06 13.04 -17.03
N ASP A 168 17.40 13.65 -16.04
CA ASP A 168 17.80 13.59 -14.63
C ASP A 168 17.77 12.13 -14.11
N ALA A 169 16.79 11.33 -14.54
CA ALA A 169 16.72 9.91 -14.20
C ALA A 169 17.85 9.11 -14.83
N LYS A 170 18.13 9.30 -16.13
CA LYS A 170 19.23 8.63 -16.85
C LYS A 170 20.59 8.98 -16.26
N ALA A 171 20.82 10.25 -15.92
CA ALA A 171 22.08 10.70 -15.32
C ALA A 171 22.36 10.07 -13.95
N ARG A 172 21.32 9.68 -13.21
CA ARG A 172 21.42 9.05 -11.88
C ARG A 172 21.41 7.52 -11.94
N ALA A 173 20.88 6.95 -13.00
CA ALA A 173 20.80 5.52 -13.20
C ALA A 173 22.20 4.95 -13.52
N THR A 174 22.85 4.36 -12.52
CA THR A 174 24.07 3.58 -12.70
C THR A 174 23.75 2.09 -12.58
N PHE A 175 24.68 1.20 -12.92
CA PHE A 175 24.46 -0.25 -12.83
C PHE A 175 23.98 -0.71 -11.44
N TYR A 176 24.48 -0.07 -10.37
CA TYR A 176 24.14 -0.41 -8.99
C TYR A 176 23.04 0.47 -8.38
N THR A 177 22.50 1.44 -9.12
CA THR A 177 21.53 2.40 -8.59
C THR A 177 20.32 2.48 -9.50
N PRO A 178 19.19 1.84 -9.14
CA PRO A 178 17.97 2.03 -9.91
C PRO A 178 17.28 3.37 -9.57
N VAL A 179 16.58 3.87 -10.56
CA VAL A 179 15.76 5.08 -10.48
C VAL A 179 14.32 4.70 -10.78
N VAL A 180 13.41 5.06 -9.89
CA VAL A 180 11.97 4.84 -10.05
C VAL A 180 11.31 6.19 -10.31
N ILE A 181 10.73 6.34 -11.51
CA ILE A 181 9.95 7.51 -11.90
C ILE A 181 8.48 7.17 -11.66
N PHE A 182 7.82 7.87 -10.74
CA PHE A 182 6.42 7.68 -10.42
C PHE A 182 5.58 8.83 -11.00
N PHE A 183 4.67 8.50 -11.91
CA PHE A 183 3.68 9.41 -12.47
C PHE A 183 2.33 9.18 -11.81
N ASP A 184 1.88 10.11 -10.97
CA ASP A 184 0.53 10.09 -10.38
C ASP A 184 -0.47 10.80 -11.29
N GLU A 185 -1.74 10.40 -11.25
CA GLU A 185 -2.83 10.99 -12.08
C GLU A 185 -2.49 11.08 -13.58
N MET A 186 -1.98 9.98 -14.14
CA MET A 186 -1.60 9.91 -15.56
C MET A 186 -2.73 10.30 -16.52
N GLU A 187 -3.98 10.07 -16.14
CA GLU A 187 -5.16 10.46 -16.93
C GLU A 187 -5.26 11.97 -17.19
N ALA A 188 -4.56 12.82 -16.43
CA ALA A 188 -4.55 14.26 -16.65
C ALA A 188 -3.73 14.65 -17.89
N LEU A 189 -2.69 13.89 -18.23
CA LEU A 189 -1.74 14.21 -19.30
C LEU A 189 -1.88 13.32 -20.52
N PHE A 190 -2.27 12.06 -20.32
CA PHE A 190 -2.07 11.00 -21.30
C PHE A 190 -3.38 10.48 -21.87
N ARG A 191 -4.29 11.39 -22.22
CA ARG A 191 -5.63 11.04 -22.70
C ARG A 191 -5.64 10.67 -24.17
N THR A 192 -6.53 9.75 -24.54
CA THR A 192 -6.83 9.47 -25.95
C THR A 192 -7.38 10.72 -26.65
N ARG A 193 -6.85 11.00 -27.85
CA ARG A 193 -7.21 12.14 -28.70
C ARG A 193 -8.73 12.25 -28.88
N GLY A 194 -9.28 13.45 -28.68
CA GLY A 194 -10.70 13.75 -28.93
C GLY A 194 -11.69 13.38 -27.82
N SER A 195 -11.22 12.86 -26.67
CA SER A 195 -12.09 12.44 -25.56
C SER A 195 -12.55 13.59 -24.62
N GLY A 196 -12.30 14.86 -24.98
CA GLY A 196 -12.72 16.05 -24.22
C GLY A 196 -12.46 17.36 -24.97
N ARG A 197 -12.90 18.50 -24.40
CA ARG A 197 -12.51 19.86 -24.86
C ARG A 197 -11.03 20.13 -24.51
N SER A 198 -10.09 19.36 -25.08
CA SER A 198 -8.66 19.62 -24.85
C SER A 198 -8.20 20.79 -25.71
N SER A 199 -7.38 21.65 -25.14
CA SER A 199 -6.56 22.58 -25.91
C SER A 199 -5.55 21.80 -26.74
N ASP A 200 -5.11 22.34 -27.88
CA ASP A 200 -4.13 21.72 -28.79
C ASP A 200 -2.81 21.31 -28.09
N VAL A 201 -2.55 21.83 -26.89
CA VAL A 201 -1.37 21.56 -26.05
C VAL A 201 -1.27 20.11 -25.55
N GLU A 202 -2.39 19.41 -25.32
CA GLU A 202 -2.36 18.02 -24.86
C GLU A 202 -1.92 17.05 -25.97
N THR A 203 -2.01 17.46 -27.25
CA THR A 203 -1.77 16.57 -28.40
C THR A 203 -0.30 16.21 -28.63
N THR A 204 0.64 17.00 -28.11
CA THR A 204 2.09 16.81 -28.28
C THR A 204 2.76 16.09 -27.10
N ILE A 205 2.11 16.04 -25.94
CA ILE A 205 2.65 15.46 -24.71
C ILE A 205 2.82 13.94 -24.84
N VAL A 206 1.82 13.23 -25.38
CA VAL A 206 1.87 11.77 -25.53
C VAL A 206 3.03 11.33 -26.43
N PRO A 207 3.21 11.86 -27.67
CA PRO A 207 4.38 11.53 -28.49
C PRO A 207 5.72 11.79 -27.80
N GLN A 208 5.87 12.93 -27.11
CA GLN A 208 7.12 13.25 -26.40
C GLN A 208 7.38 12.25 -25.27
N PHE A 209 6.37 11.90 -24.48
CA PHE A 209 6.50 10.90 -23.43
C PHE A 209 6.88 9.53 -23.97
N LEU A 210 6.24 9.10 -25.07
CA LEU A 210 6.58 7.85 -25.75
C LEU A 210 8.04 7.85 -26.25
N ALA A 211 8.49 8.94 -26.85
CA ALA A 211 9.88 9.08 -27.30
C ALA A 211 10.88 9.00 -26.12
N GLU A 212 10.56 9.58 -24.98
CA GLU A 212 11.40 9.47 -23.78
C GLU A 212 11.39 8.04 -23.20
N MET A 213 10.24 7.38 -23.17
CA MET A 213 10.13 5.97 -22.74
C MET A 213 10.95 5.04 -23.64
N ASP A 214 10.77 5.16 -24.95
CA ASP A 214 11.53 4.37 -25.94
C ASP A 214 13.03 4.71 -25.84
N GLY A 215 13.39 5.96 -25.53
CA GLY A 215 14.76 6.39 -25.25
C GLY A 215 15.35 5.90 -23.92
N VAL A 216 14.52 5.36 -23.01
CA VAL A 216 14.93 4.65 -21.78
C VAL A 216 15.08 3.15 -22.03
N GLU A 217 14.65 2.64 -23.18
CA GLU A 217 14.77 1.22 -23.52
C GLU A 217 16.23 0.72 -23.51
N GLY A 218 17.22 1.60 -23.74
CA GLY A 218 18.65 1.28 -23.56
C GLY A 218 19.19 1.41 -22.12
N SER A 219 18.46 2.05 -21.21
CA SER A 219 18.86 2.19 -19.80
C SER A 219 18.23 1.07 -18.96
N GLU A 220 19.06 0.22 -18.37
CA GLU A 220 18.60 -1.00 -17.68
C GLU A 220 18.08 -0.75 -16.25
N ASN A 221 18.36 0.42 -15.68
CA ASN A 221 18.10 0.70 -14.25
C ASN A 221 17.08 1.83 -14.04
N VAL A 222 16.30 2.19 -15.06
CA VAL A 222 15.21 3.17 -14.93
C VAL A 222 13.89 2.44 -15.05
N ILE A 223 13.04 2.62 -14.04
CA ILE A 223 11.73 1.97 -13.92
C ILE A 223 10.67 3.04 -13.85
N ILE A 224 9.59 2.87 -14.60
CA ILE A 224 8.49 3.81 -14.68
C ILE A 224 7.28 3.19 -13.99
N ILE A 225 6.69 3.90 -13.03
CA ILE A 225 5.44 3.49 -12.39
C ILE A 225 4.41 4.57 -12.65
N GLY A 226 3.37 4.24 -13.41
CA GLY A 226 2.21 5.06 -13.65
C GLY A 226 1.09 4.74 -12.67
N ALA A 227 0.39 5.73 -12.14
CA ALA A 227 -0.85 5.56 -11.42
C ALA A 227 -1.99 6.32 -12.11
N SER A 228 -3.13 5.65 -12.24
CA SER A 228 -4.33 6.28 -12.80
C SER A 228 -5.61 5.80 -12.14
N ASN A 229 -6.58 6.70 -11.98
CA ASN A 229 -7.92 6.31 -11.58
C ASN A 229 -8.76 5.83 -12.76
N ARG A 230 -8.31 6.10 -13.98
CA ARG A 230 -9.09 5.98 -15.22
C ARG A 230 -8.25 5.42 -16.36
N SER A 231 -7.99 4.11 -16.30
CA SER A 231 -7.20 3.41 -17.33
C SER A 231 -7.86 3.43 -18.72
N ASP A 232 -9.19 3.58 -18.76
CA ASP A 232 -9.98 3.73 -19.99
C ASP A 232 -9.65 5.01 -20.78
N MET A 233 -9.19 6.06 -20.09
CA MET A 233 -8.83 7.32 -20.72
C MET A 233 -7.43 7.33 -21.31
N ILE A 234 -6.55 6.46 -20.82
CA ILE A 234 -5.14 6.46 -21.16
C ILE A 234 -4.96 6.05 -22.62
N ASP A 235 -4.10 6.77 -23.34
CA ASP A 235 -3.76 6.43 -24.72
C ASP A 235 -3.22 4.98 -24.81
N PRO A 236 -3.85 4.11 -25.62
CA PRO A 236 -3.43 2.71 -25.76
C PRO A 236 -1.97 2.53 -26.20
N ALA A 237 -1.36 3.54 -26.85
CA ALA A 237 0.04 3.51 -27.24
C ALA A 237 0.99 3.40 -26.04
N ILE A 238 0.63 3.96 -24.88
CA ILE A 238 1.44 3.89 -23.64
C ILE A 238 1.39 2.48 -23.04
N LEU A 239 0.31 1.74 -23.30
CA LEU A 239 0.04 0.42 -22.74
C LEU A 239 0.59 -0.75 -23.58
N ARG A 240 1.37 -0.45 -24.62
CA ARG A 240 1.97 -1.45 -25.51
C ARG A 240 3.18 -2.11 -24.86
N PRO A 241 3.54 -3.35 -25.27
CA PRO A 241 4.77 -4.00 -24.82
C PRO A 241 6.00 -3.11 -25.02
N GLY A 242 6.95 -3.16 -24.06
CA GLY A 242 8.12 -2.28 -24.03
C GLY A 242 7.91 -0.93 -23.33
N ARG A 243 6.65 -0.59 -22.98
CA ARG A 243 6.27 0.64 -22.29
C ARG A 243 5.67 0.34 -20.91
N LEU A 244 4.38 0.61 -20.67
CA LEU A 244 3.67 0.17 -19.47
C LEU A 244 3.04 -1.20 -19.72
N ASP A 245 3.89 -2.23 -19.72
CA ASP A 245 3.54 -3.61 -20.04
C ASP A 245 2.90 -4.35 -18.86
N VAL A 246 3.33 -4.06 -17.62
CA VAL A 246 2.77 -4.65 -16.41
C VAL A 246 1.58 -3.83 -15.91
N LYS A 247 0.39 -4.42 -15.87
CA LYS A 247 -0.85 -3.74 -15.45
C LYS A 247 -1.37 -4.35 -14.16
N ILE A 248 -1.36 -3.59 -13.08
CA ILE A 248 -1.77 -4.04 -11.75
C ILE A 248 -3.04 -3.28 -11.35
N LYS A 249 -4.14 -4.03 -11.23
CA LYS A 249 -5.42 -3.48 -10.80
C LYS A 249 -5.47 -3.42 -9.28
N ILE A 250 -5.76 -2.25 -8.74
CA ILE A 250 -6.03 -2.03 -7.33
C ILE A 250 -7.54 -1.90 -7.19
N ASN A 251 -8.16 -2.94 -6.63
CA ASN A 251 -9.60 -2.97 -6.40
C ASN A 251 -9.96 -2.23 -5.11
N ARG A 252 -11.26 -2.00 -4.91
CA ARG A 252 -11.80 -1.61 -3.61
C ARG A 252 -11.48 -2.69 -2.58
N PRO A 253 -11.21 -2.33 -1.32
CA PRO A 253 -10.87 -3.31 -0.31
C PRO A 253 -12.00 -4.33 -0.12
N THR A 254 -11.64 -5.59 0.09
CA THR A 254 -12.57 -6.58 0.67
C THR A 254 -12.80 -6.27 2.14
N GLN A 255 -13.70 -7.01 2.78
CA GLN A 255 -13.94 -6.86 4.21
C GLN A 255 -12.68 -7.17 5.05
N GLU A 256 -11.91 -8.18 4.66
CA GLU A 256 -10.63 -8.55 5.30
C GLU A 256 -9.57 -7.46 5.09
N ALA A 257 -9.46 -6.94 3.86
CA ALA A 257 -8.57 -5.82 3.56
C ALA A 257 -8.96 -4.55 4.34
N ALA A 258 -10.26 -4.25 4.43
CA ALA A 258 -10.78 -3.10 5.17
C ALA A 258 -10.49 -3.19 6.66
N LEU A 259 -10.53 -4.39 7.23
CA LEU A 259 -10.14 -4.66 8.62
C LEU A 259 -8.67 -4.32 8.85
N GLN A 260 -7.77 -4.76 7.96
CA GLN A 260 -6.35 -4.41 8.06
C GLN A 260 -6.11 -2.90 7.89
N ILE A 261 -6.85 -2.24 6.98
CA ILE A 261 -6.75 -0.80 6.76
C ILE A 261 -7.23 -0.03 8.00
N MET A 262 -8.39 -0.36 8.56
CA MET A 262 -8.90 0.32 9.75
C MET A 262 -7.98 0.12 10.96
N ALA A 263 -7.34 -1.04 11.11
CA ALA A 263 -6.38 -1.32 12.17
C ALA A 263 -5.14 -0.40 12.14
N LEU A 264 -4.81 0.20 10.99
CA LEU A 264 -3.75 1.22 10.90
C LEU A 264 -4.14 2.54 11.58
N TYR A 265 -5.44 2.84 11.67
CA TYR A 265 -5.96 4.12 12.13
C TYR A 265 -6.65 4.04 13.49
N LEU A 266 -7.32 2.93 13.79
CA LEU A 266 -8.00 2.65 15.06
C LEU A 266 -7.17 1.68 15.89
N THR A 267 -6.16 2.21 16.56
CA THR A 267 -5.14 1.44 17.29
C THR A 267 -5.44 1.35 18.80
N PRO A 268 -4.96 0.32 19.51
CA PRO A 268 -5.22 0.08 20.93
C PRO A 268 -4.73 1.19 21.88
N ASN A 269 -3.74 2.00 21.47
CA ASN A 269 -3.24 3.13 22.25
C ASN A 269 -4.22 4.31 22.30
N LEU A 270 -5.24 4.33 21.42
CA LEU A 270 -6.28 5.36 21.46
C LEU A 270 -7.20 5.15 22.66
N PRO A 271 -7.83 6.23 23.19
CA PRO A 271 -8.90 6.08 24.16
C PRO A 271 -10.12 5.47 23.45
N LEU A 272 -10.37 4.18 23.70
CA LEU A 272 -11.51 3.42 23.18
C LEU A 272 -12.51 3.12 24.30
N SER A 273 -13.77 2.88 23.95
CA SER A 273 -14.83 2.52 24.90
C SER A 273 -15.72 1.41 24.32
N ASP A 274 -16.10 0.50 25.20
CA ASP A 274 -16.99 -0.65 24.98
C ASP A 274 -18.47 -0.35 25.29
N ALA A 275 -18.79 0.88 25.71
CA ALA A 275 -20.08 1.23 26.31
C ALA A 275 -21.32 0.94 25.43
N ASP A 276 -21.14 0.93 24.11
CA ASP A 276 -22.20 0.71 23.12
C ASP A 276 -21.91 -0.45 22.16
N LEU A 277 -20.98 -1.34 22.52
CA LEU A 277 -20.77 -2.58 21.79
C LEU A 277 -21.92 -3.57 22.07
N PRO A 278 -22.40 -4.31 21.05
CA PRO A 278 -23.48 -5.27 21.22
C PRO A 278 -23.06 -6.50 22.05
N GLN A 279 -21.77 -6.82 22.05
CA GLN A 279 -21.17 -7.92 22.80
C GLN A 279 -19.86 -7.45 23.43
N ALA A 280 -19.48 -8.08 24.55
CA ALA A 280 -18.20 -7.81 25.20
C ALA A 280 -17.05 -8.03 24.20
N PRO A 281 -15.97 -7.21 24.26
CA PRO A 281 -14.80 -7.39 23.42
C PRO A 281 -14.25 -8.82 23.56
N GLN A 282 -14.30 -9.57 22.48
CA GLN A 282 -13.76 -10.91 22.38
C GLN A 282 -12.99 -11.04 21.08
N SER A 283 -12.02 -11.95 21.05
CA SER A 283 -11.29 -12.25 19.82
C SER A 283 -12.27 -12.82 18.79
N TYR A 284 -12.38 -12.18 17.62
CA TYR A 284 -13.21 -12.69 16.55
C TYR A 284 -12.51 -13.79 15.73
N GLY A 285 -11.33 -14.26 16.18
CA GLY A 285 -10.51 -15.24 15.46
C GLY A 285 -9.98 -14.71 14.12
N ARG A 286 -9.95 -13.38 13.95
CA ARG A 286 -9.54 -12.74 12.70
C ARG A 286 -8.13 -12.22 12.83
N ASN A 287 -7.35 -12.39 11.76
CA ASN A 287 -5.97 -11.89 11.66
C ASN A 287 -5.92 -10.35 11.55
N VAL A 288 -6.44 -9.64 12.55
CA VAL A 288 -6.12 -8.22 12.76
C VAL A 288 -4.70 -8.18 13.27
N THR A 289 -3.76 -7.61 12.52
CA THR A 289 -2.38 -7.47 12.99
C THR A 289 -2.11 -6.00 13.28
N PHE A 290 -1.84 -5.66 14.53
CA PHE A 290 -1.33 -4.35 14.90
C PHE A 290 0.18 -4.28 14.68
N LYS A 291 0.76 -3.08 14.70
CA LYS A 291 2.22 -2.92 14.59
C LYS A 291 2.88 -3.13 15.94
N ALA A 292 4.08 -3.69 15.96
CA ALA A 292 4.91 -3.78 17.16
C ALA A 292 5.18 -2.41 17.81
N ALA A 293 5.32 -1.36 17.00
CA ALA A 293 5.44 0.01 17.51
C ALA A 293 4.23 0.44 18.35
N THR A 294 3.03 0.00 17.98
CA THR A 294 1.80 0.26 18.74
C THR A 294 1.83 -0.47 20.07
N ALA A 295 2.23 -1.74 20.08
CA ALA A 295 2.43 -2.53 21.29
C ALA A 295 3.42 -1.87 22.27
N ARG A 296 4.61 -1.48 21.77
CA ARG A 296 5.63 -0.77 22.56
C ARG A 296 5.11 0.52 23.15
N HIS A 297 4.41 1.31 22.35
CA HIS A 297 3.82 2.56 22.83
C HIS A 297 2.72 2.34 23.88
N CYS A 298 1.91 1.29 23.75
CA CYS A 298 0.95 0.94 24.79
C CYS A 298 1.65 0.54 26.10
N ILE A 299 2.76 -0.21 26.05
CA ILE A 299 3.56 -0.55 27.22
C ILE A 299 4.09 0.73 27.90
N GLU A 300 4.55 1.70 27.13
CA GLU A 300 5.00 2.99 27.67
C GLU A 300 3.86 3.78 28.33
N LEU A 301 2.68 3.81 27.72
CA LEU A 301 1.52 4.56 28.21
C LEU A 301 0.87 3.95 29.45
N PHE A 302 0.66 2.63 29.44
CA PHE A 302 -0.10 1.93 30.48
C PHE A 302 0.82 1.28 31.53
N GLY A 303 2.06 0.96 31.17
CA GLY A 303 3.09 0.45 32.07
C GLY A 303 3.86 1.53 32.83
N ALA A 304 3.38 2.78 32.87
CA ALA A 304 4.06 3.88 33.56
C ALA A 304 4.22 3.64 35.07
N ALA A 305 3.35 2.84 35.68
CA ALA A 305 3.43 2.43 37.08
C ALA A 305 4.45 1.31 37.35
N LEU A 306 4.92 0.61 36.32
CA LEU A 306 5.92 -0.45 36.48
C LEU A 306 7.32 0.13 36.72
N PRO A 307 8.16 -0.53 37.53
CA PRO A 307 9.58 -0.24 37.61
C PRO A 307 10.26 -0.25 36.23
N GLU A 308 11.22 0.65 36.03
CA GLU A 308 11.89 0.86 34.74
C GLU A 308 12.54 -0.44 34.19
N GLU A 309 13.13 -1.25 35.06
CA GLU A 309 13.73 -2.54 34.71
C GLU A 309 12.72 -3.51 34.08
N LYS A 310 11.52 -3.64 34.68
CA LYS A 310 10.45 -4.51 34.16
C LYS A 310 9.91 -3.99 32.82
N ARG A 311 9.79 -2.66 32.69
CA ARG A 311 9.33 -2.00 31.46
C ARG A 311 10.32 -2.22 30.32
N GLU A 312 11.62 -2.09 30.56
CA GLU A 312 12.64 -2.41 29.56
C GLU A 312 12.63 -3.87 29.14
N ALA A 313 12.46 -4.80 30.10
CA ALA A 313 12.37 -6.23 29.81
C ALA A 313 11.18 -6.53 28.89
N LEU A 314 10.02 -5.92 29.14
CA LEU A 314 8.84 -6.01 28.27
C LEU A 314 9.10 -5.45 26.88
N LEU A 315 9.68 -4.26 26.77
CA LEU A 315 9.97 -3.62 25.47
C LEU A 315 10.93 -4.46 24.61
N LYS A 316 11.92 -5.11 25.23
CA LYS A 316 12.85 -6.04 24.57
C LYS A 316 12.17 -7.34 24.14
N ALA A 317 11.17 -7.79 24.90
CA ALA A 317 10.42 -9.02 24.60
C ALA A 317 9.36 -8.84 23.50
N VAL A 318 8.97 -7.60 23.13
CA VAL A 318 8.02 -7.36 22.02
C VAL A 318 8.67 -7.66 20.66
N PRO A 319 8.13 -8.62 19.88
CA PRO A 319 8.64 -8.96 18.54
C PRO A 319 8.54 -7.80 17.56
N GLU A 320 9.36 -7.77 16.50
CA GLU A 320 9.39 -6.67 15.51
C GLU A 320 8.11 -6.54 14.65
N LYS A 321 7.40 -7.65 14.42
CA LYS A 321 6.06 -7.68 13.81
C LYS A 321 5.17 -8.43 14.76
N HIS A 322 4.20 -7.75 15.38
CA HIS A 322 3.42 -8.45 16.39
C HIS A 322 2.03 -7.93 16.69
N ASP A 323 1.19 -8.90 17.00
CA ASP A 323 -0.12 -8.82 17.60
C ASP A 323 0.04 -9.32 19.04
N ILE A 324 -0.06 -8.48 20.08
CA ILE A 324 0.27 -8.90 21.46
C ILE A 324 -0.57 -10.12 21.88
N ARG A 325 -1.81 -10.23 21.37
CA ARG A 325 -2.65 -11.42 21.50
C ARG A 325 -1.93 -12.71 21.08
N LYS A 326 -1.27 -12.71 19.92
CA LYS A 326 -0.53 -13.85 19.39
C LYS A 326 0.70 -14.20 20.24
N ALA A 327 1.37 -13.23 20.84
CA ALA A 327 2.42 -13.52 21.83
C ALA A 327 1.86 -14.23 23.07
N LEU A 328 0.66 -13.86 23.48
CA LEU A 328 0.06 -14.45 24.66
C LEU A 328 -0.59 -15.81 24.36
N ASP A 329 -0.76 -16.19 23.08
CA ASP A 329 -1.25 -17.50 22.66
C ASP A 329 -0.26 -18.62 23.04
N PRO A 330 -0.65 -19.60 23.88
CA PRO A 330 0.20 -20.73 24.28
C PRO A 330 0.86 -21.48 23.12
N HIS A 331 0.24 -21.48 21.94
CA HIS A 331 0.70 -22.20 20.76
C HIS A 331 1.70 -21.43 19.90
N GLU A 332 1.88 -20.12 20.13
CA GLU A 332 2.88 -19.35 19.39
C GLU A 332 4.24 -19.32 20.11
N PRO A 333 5.35 -19.65 19.41
CA PRO A 333 6.69 -19.66 20.00
C PRO A 333 7.21 -18.23 20.27
N GLN A 334 6.77 -17.25 19.47
CA GLN A 334 7.29 -15.88 19.51
C GLN A 334 6.96 -15.12 20.79
N GLY A 335 5.92 -15.54 21.52
CA GLY A 335 5.53 -14.91 22.76
C GLY A 335 5.90 -15.64 24.04
N ALA A 336 6.71 -16.71 23.94
CA ALA A 336 7.20 -17.43 25.12
C ALA A 336 7.91 -16.49 26.12
N ALA A 337 8.66 -15.50 25.63
CA ALA A 337 9.33 -14.50 26.47
C ALA A 337 8.33 -13.62 27.24
N LEU A 338 7.28 -13.13 26.58
CA LEU A 338 6.22 -12.33 27.22
C LEU A 338 5.42 -13.17 28.23
N ARG A 339 5.14 -14.44 27.91
CA ARG A 339 4.48 -15.37 28.85
C ARG A 339 5.32 -15.66 30.08
N ALA A 340 6.63 -15.88 29.91
CA ALA A 340 7.53 -16.10 31.04
C ALA A 340 7.58 -14.88 31.98
N LEU A 341 7.63 -13.66 31.42
CA LEU A 341 7.55 -12.43 32.20
C LEU A 341 6.21 -12.28 32.93
N ALA A 342 5.10 -12.62 32.26
CA ALA A 342 3.77 -12.59 32.86
C ALA A 342 3.61 -13.59 34.02
N GLN A 343 4.20 -14.78 33.92
CA GLN A 343 4.16 -15.79 34.98
C GLN A 343 5.03 -15.41 36.19
N ALA A 344 6.10 -14.65 35.96
CA ALA A 344 7.02 -14.23 37.02
C ALA A 344 6.47 -13.07 37.86
N ASP A 345 5.57 -12.25 37.33
CA ASP A 345 5.17 -10.99 37.96
C ASP A 345 3.67 -10.64 37.75
N PRO A 346 2.87 -10.55 38.82
CA PRO A 346 1.45 -10.20 38.74
C PRO A 346 1.16 -8.82 38.13
N GLU A 347 2.04 -7.82 38.32
CA GLU A 347 1.87 -6.48 37.75
C GLU A 347 2.05 -6.51 36.23
N VAL A 348 3.01 -7.31 35.76
CA VAL A 348 3.24 -7.54 34.33
C VAL A 348 2.08 -8.33 33.72
N GLN A 349 1.58 -9.34 34.43
CA GLN A 349 0.40 -10.09 34.01
C GLN A 349 -0.83 -9.18 33.85
N ALA A 350 -1.06 -8.29 34.82
CA ALA A 350 -2.17 -7.34 34.77
C ALA A 350 -2.05 -6.36 33.59
N LEU A 351 -0.85 -5.82 33.33
CA LEU A 351 -0.61 -4.95 32.18
C LEU A 351 -0.86 -5.70 30.86
N LEU A 352 -0.34 -6.91 30.70
CA LEU A 352 -0.53 -7.70 29.48
C LEU A 352 -2.01 -8.05 29.25
N ALA A 353 -2.77 -8.32 30.32
CA ALA A 353 -4.22 -8.50 30.24
C ALA A 353 -4.94 -7.21 29.80
N GLU A 354 -4.54 -6.04 30.32
CA GLU A 354 -5.08 -4.75 29.86
C GLU A 354 -4.77 -4.53 28.38
N LEU A 355 -3.53 -4.76 27.94
CA LEU A 355 -3.14 -4.60 26.54
C LEU A 355 -3.93 -5.53 25.61
N ALA A 356 -4.12 -6.80 25.99
CA ALA A 356 -4.92 -7.75 25.24
C ALA A 356 -6.39 -7.32 25.16
N TYR A 357 -6.96 -6.81 26.26
CA TYR A 357 -8.32 -6.27 26.27
C TYR A 357 -8.47 -5.08 25.30
N ARG A 358 -7.50 -4.17 25.27
CA ARG A 358 -7.52 -3.02 24.37
C ARG A 358 -7.39 -3.42 22.90
N GLU A 359 -6.61 -4.45 22.59
CA GLU A 359 -6.56 -5.04 21.24
C GLU A 359 -7.90 -5.65 20.83
N GLN A 360 -8.55 -6.41 21.73
CA GLN A 360 -9.89 -6.96 21.50
C GLN A 360 -10.94 -5.86 21.31
N LEU A 361 -10.85 -4.78 22.09
CA LEU A 361 -11.75 -3.64 21.98
C LEU A 361 -11.59 -2.91 20.65
N ALA A 362 -10.34 -2.67 20.22
CA ALA A 362 -10.06 -2.08 18.92
C ALA A 362 -10.58 -2.98 17.78
N GLU A 363 -10.33 -4.28 17.84
CA GLU A 363 -10.85 -5.25 16.88
C GLU A 363 -12.37 -5.25 16.85
N ALA A 364 -13.05 -5.31 18.00
CA ALA A 364 -14.50 -5.33 18.09
C ALA A 364 -15.13 -4.08 17.43
N LEU A 365 -14.62 -2.89 17.74
CA LEU A 365 -15.08 -1.65 17.13
C LEU A 365 -14.90 -1.65 15.60
N ILE A 366 -13.76 -2.16 15.10
CA ILE A 366 -13.52 -2.29 13.66
C ILE A 366 -14.50 -3.27 13.04
N VAL A 367 -14.62 -4.47 13.60
CA VAL A 367 -15.47 -5.56 13.07
C VAL A 367 -16.92 -5.11 13.02
N GLU A 368 -17.46 -4.53 14.09
CA GLU A 368 -18.84 -4.05 14.11
C GLU A 368 -19.08 -2.90 13.13
N THR A 369 -18.13 -1.97 13.00
CA THR A 369 -18.21 -0.91 11.98
C THR A 369 -18.24 -1.47 10.57
N LEU A 370 -17.40 -2.48 10.30
CA LEU A 370 -17.32 -3.11 8.98
C LEU A 370 -18.53 -4.00 8.68
N LYS A 371 -19.13 -4.64 9.68
CA LYS A 371 -20.43 -5.33 9.51
C LYS A 371 -21.47 -4.36 8.97
N ILE A 372 -21.54 -3.14 9.53
CA ILE A 372 -22.47 -2.11 9.05
C ILE A 372 -22.12 -1.67 7.63
N LEU A 373 -20.85 -1.35 7.33
CA LEU A 373 -20.43 -0.88 6.00
C LEU A 373 -20.63 -1.93 4.89
N TYR A 374 -20.34 -3.20 5.18
CA TYR A 374 -20.39 -4.30 4.21
C TYR A 374 -21.73 -5.06 4.21
N SER A 375 -22.66 -4.68 5.10
CA SER A 375 -24.01 -5.25 5.12
C SER A 375 -24.71 -5.12 3.78
N ALA A 376 -25.52 -6.13 3.45
CA ALA A 376 -26.37 -6.12 2.26
C ALA A 376 -27.50 -5.09 2.34
N THR A 377 -27.86 -4.62 3.55
CA THR A 377 -28.97 -3.70 3.77
C THR A 377 -28.53 -2.24 3.81
N SER A 378 -27.27 -1.98 4.20
CA SER A 378 -26.67 -0.65 4.22
C SER A 378 -26.50 -0.10 2.81
N ARG A 379 -27.14 1.04 2.55
CA ARG A 379 -27.24 1.62 1.20
C ARG A 379 -27.30 3.14 1.19
N LEU A 380 -26.79 3.69 0.10
CA LEU A 380 -26.91 5.08 -0.30
C LEU A 380 -28.04 5.18 -1.32
N GLU A 381 -29.08 5.93 -1.00
CA GLU A 381 -30.16 6.25 -1.92
C GLU A 381 -30.05 7.71 -2.33
N THR A 382 -30.18 7.97 -3.63
CA THR A 382 -30.14 9.32 -4.19
C THR A 382 -31.03 9.41 -5.42
N SER A 383 -31.41 10.63 -5.82
CA SER A 383 -32.00 10.89 -7.13
C SER A 383 -30.99 11.59 -8.02
N VAL A 384 -30.74 11.06 -9.21
CA VAL A 384 -29.88 11.69 -10.20
C VAL A 384 -30.74 12.29 -11.30
N ARG A 385 -30.49 13.56 -11.62
CA ARG A 385 -31.17 14.20 -12.73
C ARG A 385 -30.59 13.73 -14.07
N THR A 386 -31.44 13.11 -14.87
CA THR A 386 -31.08 12.64 -16.21
C THR A 386 -31.00 13.80 -17.22
N GLN A 387 -30.40 13.55 -18.39
CA GLN A 387 -30.32 14.54 -19.47
C GLN A 387 -31.70 15.03 -19.95
N ASN A 388 -32.74 14.21 -19.77
CA ASN A 388 -34.13 14.56 -20.11
C ASN A 388 -34.82 15.37 -19.01
N GLY A 389 -34.10 15.73 -17.93
CA GLY A 389 -34.60 16.54 -16.83
C GLY A 389 -35.43 15.78 -15.79
N ALA A 390 -35.65 14.47 -15.98
CA ALA A 390 -36.32 13.58 -15.03
C ALA A 390 -35.35 13.12 -13.93
N ASP A 391 -35.84 13.06 -12.70
CA ASP A 391 -35.08 12.55 -11.56
C ASP A 391 -35.25 11.03 -11.46
N GLU A 392 -34.16 10.29 -11.63
CA GLU A 392 -34.14 8.83 -11.49
C GLU A 392 -33.59 8.45 -10.12
N ARG A 393 -34.32 7.60 -9.39
CA ARG A 393 -33.89 7.13 -8.07
C ARG A 393 -32.91 5.99 -8.22
N LEU A 394 -31.71 6.18 -7.68
CA LEU A 394 -30.64 5.20 -7.64
C LEU A 394 -30.38 4.73 -6.21
N VAL A 395 -30.02 3.46 -6.08
CA VAL A 395 -29.75 2.80 -4.80
C VAL A 395 -28.45 2.03 -4.94
N PHE A 396 -27.50 2.33 -4.07
CA PHE A 396 -26.16 1.76 -4.10
C PHE A 396 -25.80 1.12 -2.76
N PRO A 397 -25.30 -0.12 -2.73
CA PRO A 397 -24.69 -0.69 -1.52
C PRO A 397 -23.51 0.15 -1.05
N LEU A 398 -23.35 0.37 0.27
CA LEU A 398 -22.24 1.21 0.77
C LEU A 398 -20.86 0.60 0.50
N ARG A 399 -20.75 -0.74 0.50
CA ARG A 399 -19.52 -1.47 0.19
C ARG A 399 -18.91 -1.12 -1.16
N ASP A 400 -19.74 -0.71 -2.13
CA ASP A 400 -19.29 -0.38 -3.49
C ASP A 400 -18.50 0.94 -3.53
N PHE A 401 -18.50 1.71 -2.43
CA PHE A 401 -17.72 2.94 -2.29
C PHE A 401 -16.59 2.81 -1.28
N ALA A 402 -16.40 1.63 -0.68
CA ALA A 402 -15.31 1.40 0.27
C ALA A 402 -13.96 1.73 -0.40
N SER A 403 -13.10 2.42 0.36
CA SER A 403 -11.73 2.76 -0.03
C SER A 403 -10.91 3.06 1.22
N GLY A 404 -9.58 3.03 1.11
CA GLY A 404 -8.71 3.39 2.23
C GLY A 404 -8.90 4.82 2.72
N ALA A 405 -9.16 5.76 1.80
CA ALA A 405 -9.47 7.15 2.14
C ALA A 405 -10.78 7.29 2.94
N VAL A 406 -11.82 6.55 2.56
CA VAL A 406 -13.12 6.54 3.28
C VAL A 406 -12.95 5.97 4.68
N LEU A 407 -12.26 4.83 4.81
CA LEU A 407 -12.01 4.19 6.11
C LEU A 407 -11.17 5.09 7.04
N MET A 408 -10.15 5.77 6.49
CA MET A 408 -9.35 6.75 7.22
C MET A 408 -10.20 7.95 7.67
N SER A 409 -11.02 8.50 6.77
CA SER A 409 -11.89 9.65 7.06
C SER A 409 -12.88 9.32 8.18
N LEU A 410 -13.50 8.14 8.12
CA LEU A 410 -14.40 7.63 9.15
C LEU A 410 -13.74 7.62 10.53
N VAL A 411 -12.55 7.03 10.65
CA VAL A 411 -11.83 6.99 11.93
C VAL A 411 -11.42 8.39 12.39
N SER A 412 -11.01 9.27 11.45
CA SER A 412 -10.66 10.67 11.75
C SER A 412 -11.85 11.47 12.28
N ARG A 413 -13.04 11.30 11.70
CA ARG A 413 -14.28 11.92 12.17
C ARG A 413 -14.69 11.39 13.54
N ALA A 414 -14.65 10.08 13.75
CA ALA A 414 -14.97 9.47 15.04
C ALA A 414 -14.04 10.00 16.16
N LYS A 415 -12.73 10.13 15.90
CA LYS A 415 -11.77 10.76 16.81
C LYS A 415 -12.15 12.20 17.16
N LYS A 416 -12.54 13.01 16.18
CA LYS A 416 -12.96 14.40 16.40
C LYS A 416 -14.24 14.48 17.24
N THR A 417 -15.21 13.61 16.99
CA THR A 417 -16.46 13.56 17.75
C THR A 417 -16.21 13.16 19.20
N ALA A 418 -15.42 12.11 19.43
CA ALA A 418 -15.03 11.67 20.77
C ALA A 418 -14.28 12.77 21.53
N LEU A 419 -13.35 13.47 20.87
CA LEU A 419 -12.63 14.61 21.45
C LEU A 419 -13.58 15.74 21.87
N LYS A 420 -14.54 16.12 21.01
CA LYS A 420 -15.55 17.14 21.33
C LYS A 420 -16.39 16.73 22.53
N ARG A 421 -16.81 15.46 22.60
CA ARG A 421 -17.56 14.91 23.73
C ARG A 421 -16.75 14.96 25.03
N GLN A 422 -15.46 14.59 24.97
CA GLN A 422 -14.58 14.64 26.13
C GLN A 422 -14.37 16.06 26.68
N ILE A 423 -14.23 17.05 25.80
CA ILE A 423 -14.13 18.47 26.18
C ILE A 423 -15.43 18.95 26.85
N ALA A 424 -16.59 18.56 26.31
CA ALA A 424 -17.90 18.97 26.84
C ALA A 424 -18.21 18.37 28.23
N LEU A 425 -17.69 17.18 28.54
CA LEU A 425 -17.95 16.45 29.78
C LEU A 425 -16.90 16.69 30.88
N SER A 426 -16.15 17.78 30.83
CA SER A 426 -15.16 18.18 31.85
C SER A 426 -14.19 17.06 32.24
N ASN A 427 -13.52 16.45 31.25
CA ASN A 427 -12.46 15.42 31.41
C ASN A 427 -12.87 14.04 31.91
N SER A 428 -14.15 13.66 31.87
CA SER A 428 -14.50 12.23 31.93
C SER A 428 -13.91 11.52 30.70
N ARG A 429 -13.05 10.50 30.89
CA ARG A 429 -12.43 9.73 29.78
C ARG A 429 -13.50 8.92 29.04
N VAL A 430 -14.22 9.55 28.13
CA VAL A 430 -15.11 8.85 27.20
C VAL A 430 -14.33 8.59 25.92
N GLY A 431 -13.90 7.35 25.74
CA GLY A 431 -13.20 6.92 24.54
C GLY A 431 -14.08 6.98 23.30
N ILE A 432 -13.51 6.61 22.16
CA ILE A 432 -14.24 6.41 20.90
C ILE A 432 -15.19 5.21 21.08
N THR A 433 -16.46 5.40 20.72
CA THR A 433 -17.50 4.37 20.82
C THR A 433 -17.95 3.90 19.43
N LEU A 434 -18.72 2.80 19.36
CA LEU A 434 -19.29 2.30 18.11
C LEU A 434 -20.25 3.32 17.47
N SER A 435 -21.00 4.06 18.28
CA SER A 435 -21.90 5.12 17.84
C SER A 435 -21.17 6.26 17.15
N ASP A 436 -19.95 6.61 17.60
CA ASP A 436 -19.13 7.63 16.91
C ASP A 436 -18.73 7.16 15.52
N LEU A 437 -18.32 5.90 15.39
CA LEU A 437 -17.94 5.29 14.11
C LEU A 437 -19.14 5.17 13.18
N ARG A 438 -20.31 4.78 13.70
CA ARG A 438 -21.56 4.72 12.95
C ARG A 438 -22.03 6.11 12.47
N ALA A 439 -21.94 7.12 13.33
CA ALA A 439 -22.29 8.49 12.98
C ALA A 439 -21.32 9.05 11.93
N ALA A 440 -20.01 8.81 12.09
CA ALA A 440 -18.98 9.16 11.12
C ALA A 440 -19.22 8.49 9.76
N LEU A 441 -19.60 7.21 9.74
CA LEU A 441 -19.97 6.49 8.53
C LEU A 441 -21.15 7.17 7.82
N ALA A 442 -22.23 7.47 8.55
CA ALA A 442 -23.40 8.13 7.97
C ALA A 442 -23.09 9.52 7.42
N GLU A 443 -22.26 10.30 8.12
CA GLU A 443 -21.84 11.64 7.72
C GLU A 443 -20.94 11.60 6.48
N GLU A 444 -19.93 10.74 6.46
CA GLU A 444 -19.01 10.58 5.33
C GLU A 444 -19.75 10.24 4.03
N PHE A 445 -20.70 9.32 4.09
CA PHE A 445 -21.50 8.95 2.93
C PHE A 445 -22.51 10.02 2.51
N ARG A 446 -23.02 10.82 3.44
CA ARG A 446 -23.97 11.90 3.13
C ARG A 446 -23.27 13.09 2.50
N GLU A 447 -22.13 13.50 3.05
CA GLU A 447 -21.36 14.65 2.56
C GLU A 447 -20.72 14.38 1.21
N ASN A 448 -20.21 13.16 1.00
CA ASN A 448 -19.49 12.80 -0.22
C ASN A 448 -20.34 12.02 -1.24
N ALA A 449 -21.67 11.91 -1.02
CA ALA A 449 -22.58 11.16 -1.87
C ALA A 449 -22.46 11.52 -3.36
N GLU A 450 -22.37 12.81 -3.66
CA GLU A 450 -22.24 13.30 -5.03
C GLU A 450 -20.96 12.80 -5.70
N GLN A 451 -19.83 12.87 -5.00
CA GLN A 451 -18.55 12.38 -5.51
C GLN A 451 -18.55 10.86 -5.67
N PHE A 452 -19.13 10.12 -4.72
CA PHE A 452 -19.26 8.67 -4.78
C PHE A 452 -20.07 8.23 -5.99
N VAL A 453 -21.24 8.81 -6.18
CA VAL A 453 -22.14 8.48 -7.30
C VAL A 453 -21.49 8.86 -8.62
N ALA A 454 -20.92 10.06 -8.73
CA ALA A 454 -20.24 10.49 -9.95
C ALA A 454 -19.07 9.55 -10.29
N HIS A 455 -18.27 9.16 -9.31
CA HIS A 455 -17.15 8.26 -9.52
C HIS A 455 -17.61 6.86 -9.94
N TRP A 456 -18.60 6.29 -9.25
CA TRP A 456 -19.15 4.97 -9.56
C TRP A 456 -19.80 4.92 -10.95
N MET A 457 -20.53 5.97 -11.33
CA MET A 457 -21.16 6.07 -12.65
C MET A 457 -20.10 6.16 -13.75
N ASN A 458 -19.04 6.94 -13.53
CA ASN A 458 -17.91 6.99 -14.47
C ASN A 458 -17.16 5.65 -14.55
N GLU A 459 -17.05 4.90 -13.45
CA GLU A 459 -16.40 3.59 -13.39
C GLU A 459 -17.19 2.50 -14.13
N ASN A 460 -18.53 2.50 -14.02
CA ASN A 460 -19.38 1.39 -14.48
C ASN A 460 -20.18 1.69 -15.76
N ILE A 461 -20.48 2.96 -16.05
CA ILE A 461 -21.33 3.37 -17.18
C ILE A 461 -20.54 4.18 -18.21
N GLY A 462 -19.63 5.04 -17.75
CA GLY A 462 -18.75 5.84 -18.61
C GLY A 462 -18.88 7.35 -18.39
N VAL A 463 -18.11 8.12 -19.18
CA VAL A 463 -17.88 9.57 -18.95
C VAL A 463 -19.11 10.42 -19.19
N GLY A 464 -19.39 11.31 -18.24
CA GLY A 464 -20.43 12.33 -18.41
C GLY A 464 -21.83 11.82 -18.13
N ALA A 465 -21.95 10.64 -17.52
CA ALA A 465 -23.22 10.07 -17.05
C ALA A 465 -23.89 10.94 -15.97
N VAL A 466 -23.08 11.62 -15.14
CA VAL A 466 -23.56 12.52 -14.07
C VAL A 466 -22.65 13.75 -14.00
N ARG A 467 -23.23 14.95 -13.98
CA ARG A 467 -22.53 16.22 -13.77
C ARG A 467 -22.63 16.65 -12.31
N GLN A 468 -21.73 17.53 -11.92
CA GLN A 468 -21.79 18.19 -10.61
C GLN A 468 -23.11 18.98 -10.47
N GLY A 469 -23.86 18.74 -9.40
CA GLY A 469 -25.20 19.27 -9.12
C GLY A 469 -26.37 18.37 -9.54
N ASP A 470 -26.12 17.25 -10.23
CA ASP A 470 -27.18 16.34 -10.68
C ASP A 470 -27.66 15.39 -9.57
N VAL A 471 -26.85 15.19 -8.53
CA VAL A 471 -27.16 14.32 -7.38
C VAL A 471 -28.00 15.09 -6.37
N ARG A 472 -29.21 14.61 -6.12
CA ARG A 472 -30.21 15.23 -5.23
C ARG A 472 -30.76 14.20 -4.23
N ALA A 473 -31.44 14.70 -3.20
CA ALA A 473 -32.19 13.89 -2.22
C ALA A 473 -31.39 12.70 -1.63
N VAL A 474 -30.20 12.99 -1.11
CA VAL A 474 -29.30 11.97 -0.53
C VAL A 474 -29.86 11.43 0.79
N LYS A 475 -30.03 10.11 0.86
CA LYS A 475 -30.38 9.38 2.08
C LYS A 475 -29.42 8.22 2.28
N VAL A 476 -28.86 8.12 3.48
CA VAL A 476 -27.99 7.01 3.88
C VAL A 476 -28.77 6.14 4.85
N PHE A 477 -28.92 4.86 4.51
CA PHE A 477 -29.54 3.87 5.36
C PHE A 477 -28.43 2.96 5.91
N LEU A 478 -28.33 2.91 7.23
CA LEU A 478 -27.46 1.99 7.95
C LEU A 478 -28.34 0.97 8.67
N GLU A 479 -27.95 -0.29 8.61
CA GLU A 479 -28.62 -1.38 9.33
C GLU A 479 -28.85 -1.05 10.82
N ALA A 480 -30.03 -1.40 11.35
CA ALA A 480 -30.24 -1.54 12.79
C ALA A 480 -29.64 -2.88 13.20
N LEU A 481 -28.72 -2.88 14.17
CA LEU A 481 -27.95 -4.04 14.62
C LEU A 481 -28.90 -5.16 15.09
N GLU A 482 -29.32 -6.07 14.21
CA GLU A 482 -30.12 -7.23 14.65
C GLU A 482 -29.65 -8.61 14.15
N GLU A 483 -28.84 -8.78 13.09
CA GLU A 483 -28.31 -10.14 12.76
C GLU A 483 -26.91 -10.16 12.12
N ASP A 484 -26.23 -11.31 12.30
CA ASP A 484 -24.86 -11.59 11.91
C ASP A 484 -24.70 -11.78 10.38
N PRO A 485 -23.96 -10.90 9.67
CA PRO A 485 -23.74 -11.03 8.24
C PRO A 485 -22.72 -12.13 7.85
N TRP A 486 -22.10 -12.82 8.80
CA TRP A 486 -21.12 -13.88 8.55
C TRP A 486 -21.74 -15.25 8.15
N GLY A 487 -23.07 -15.33 8.03
CA GLY A 487 -23.82 -16.51 7.63
C GLY A 487 -23.70 -16.86 6.13
N ILE A 488 -23.23 -18.07 5.86
CA ILE A 488 -23.09 -18.69 4.54
C ILE A 488 -24.48 -18.91 3.92
N GLU A 489 -24.98 -17.94 3.15
CA GLU A 489 -26.04 -18.22 2.17
C GLU A 489 -25.74 -17.53 0.84
N LYS A 490 -25.61 -18.36 -0.19
CA LYS A 490 -25.54 -17.97 -1.60
C LYS A 490 -26.75 -17.08 -1.94
N ARG A 491 -26.57 -15.76 -1.98
CA ARG A 491 -27.66 -14.83 -2.37
C ARG A 491 -27.41 -14.26 -3.76
N LYS A 492 -28.42 -14.47 -4.61
CA LYS A 492 -28.46 -14.33 -6.07
C LYS A 492 -28.03 -12.93 -6.56
N PRO A 493 -27.36 -12.84 -7.73
CA PRO A 493 -27.13 -11.56 -8.38
C PRO A 493 -28.44 -10.98 -8.94
N TYR A 494 -28.54 -9.66 -8.84
CA TYR A 494 -29.30 -8.75 -9.72
C TYR A 494 -30.73 -9.14 -10.12
N ARG A 495 -31.71 -8.37 -9.63
CA ARG A 495 -32.84 -8.02 -10.51
C ARG A 495 -32.36 -6.88 -11.41
N ALA A 496 -32.09 -7.23 -12.67
CA ALA A 496 -31.97 -6.29 -13.76
C ALA A 496 -33.19 -5.35 -13.76
N ALA A 497 -32.96 -4.06 -14.02
CA ALA A 497 -34.00 -3.20 -14.55
C ALA A 497 -34.64 -3.91 -15.74
N GLN A 498 -35.97 -4.01 -15.75
CA GLN A 498 -36.67 -4.58 -16.89
C GLN A 498 -36.26 -3.81 -18.16
N PRO A 499 -35.95 -4.50 -19.28
CA PRO A 499 -35.73 -3.80 -20.53
C PRO A 499 -37.04 -3.10 -20.91
N HIS A 500 -36.94 -1.80 -21.21
CA HIS A 500 -38.05 -1.03 -21.75
C HIS A 500 -38.72 -1.80 -22.89
N SER A 501 -40.01 -2.09 -22.73
CA SER A 501 -40.89 -2.52 -23.79
C SER A 501 -40.82 -1.51 -24.94
N GLN A 502 -40.48 -1.98 -26.14
CA GLN A 502 -40.68 -1.25 -27.38
C GLN A 502 -42.15 -0.80 -27.46
N PRO A 503 -42.47 0.46 -27.82
CA PRO A 503 -43.81 0.78 -28.24
C PRO A 503 -44.03 0.19 -29.64
N SER A 504 -44.96 -0.75 -29.72
CA SER A 504 -45.61 -1.17 -30.95
C SER A 504 -46.40 -0.01 -31.54
N THR A 505 -45.95 0.54 -32.67
CA THR A 505 -46.65 0.76 -33.95
C THR A 505 -45.83 1.69 -34.82
#